data_AF-A0A419HRG3-F1
#
_entry.id   AF-A0A419HRG3-F1
#
_cell.length_a   1.000
_cell.length_b   1.000
_cell.length_c   1.000
_cell.angle_alpha   90.00
_cell.angle_beta   90.00
_cell.angle_gamma   90.00
#
_symmetry.space_group_name_H-M   'P 1'
#
loop_
_entity.id
_entity.type
_entity.pdbx_description
1 polymer ?
#
loop_
_entity_poly.entity_id
_entity_poly.type
_entity_poly.pdbx_seq_one_letter_code
_entity_poly.pdbx_strand_id
1 'polypeptide(L)'
;MTNGESGADPLDVLYLLHRQLRLVSPALTVAPESREVRAMLVGLAETTNRAAPLLASVEPGALAALEQAFRHARAGRPDETNSELIGAYGRLSVLLRRDAPRREAAANEPTVRWIVPD
;
A
#
# COMPACT_ATOMS: atom_id res chain seq x y z
N MET A 1 29.21 -23.54 4.52
CA MET A 1 28.93 -22.13 4.89
C MET A 1 28.79 -21.34 3.61
N THR A 2 27.57 -21.18 3.11
CA THR A 2 27.25 -20.32 1.97
C THR A 2 26.26 -19.30 2.49
N ASN A 3 26.73 -18.06 2.68
CA ASN A 3 25.90 -16.93 3.05
C ASN A 3 24.90 -16.70 1.90
N GLY A 4 23.65 -17.12 2.11
CA GLY A 4 22.54 -16.73 1.26
C GLY A 4 22.31 -15.25 1.48
N GLU A 5 22.78 -14.43 0.55
CA GLU A 5 22.27 -13.07 0.41
C GLU A 5 20.77 -13.20 0.16
N SER A 6 19.97 -12.94 1.20
CA SER A 6 18.54 -12.72 1.09
C SER A 6 18.33 -11.49 0.21
N GLY A 7 18.37 -11.68 -1.11
CA GLY A 7 17.88 -10.69 -2.06
C GLY A 7 16.43 -10.42 -1.68
N ALA A 8 16.18 -9.23 -1.11
CA ALA A 8 14.83 -8.83 -0.70
C ALA A 8 13.89 -9.02 -1.89
N ASP A 9 12.77 -9.71 -1.67
CA ASP A 9 11.79 -9.96 -2.72
C ASP A 9 11.35 -8.60 -3.28
N PRO A 10 11.46 -8.35 -4.60
CA PRO A 10 10.99 -7.11 -5.21
C PRO A 10 9.52 -6.78 -4.87
N LEU A 11 8.71 -7.78 -4.53
CA LEU A 11 7.32 -7.57 -4.11
C LEU A 11 7.19 -7.10 -2.66
N ASP A 12 8.16 -7.38 -1.78
CA ASP A 12 8.13 -6.95 -0.37
C ASP A 12 7.99 -5.43 -0.24
N VAL A 13 8.67 -4.67 -1.12
CA VAL A 13 8.56 -3.20 -1.11
C VAL A 13 7.17 -2.73 -1.54
N LEU A 14 6.48 -3.46 -2.43
CA LEU A 14 5.11 -3.16 -2.83
C LEU A 14 4.10 -3.51 -1.73
N TYR A 15 4.30 -4.62 -1.02
CA TYR A 15 3.49 -4.97 0.15
C TYR A 15 3.69 -3.96 1.29
N LEU A 16 4.92 -3.51 1.53
CA LEU A 16 5.22 -2.46 2.50
C LEU A 16 4.53 -1.15 2.11
N LEU A 17 4.64 -0.74 0.84
CA LEU A 17 4.00 0.46 0.31
C LEU A 17 2.47 0.40 0.47
N HIS A 18 1.87 -0.73 0.12
CA HIS A 18 0.44 -0.99 0.29
C HIS A 18 0.00 -0.86 1.76
N ARG A 19 0.77 -1.43 2.69
CA ARG A 19 0.52 -1.30 4.14
C ARG A 19 0.63 0.15 4.61
N GLN A 20 1.66 0.88 4.19
CA GLN A 20 1.83 2.29 4.57
C GLN A 20 0.67 3.14 4.07
N LEU A 21 0.22 2.95 2.83
CA LEU A 21 -0.93 3.67 2.27
C LEU A 21 -2.21 3.43 3.07
N ARG A 22 -2.47 2.19 3.47
CA ARG A 22 -3.62 1.84 4.32
C ARG A 22 -3.62 2.58 5.67
N LEU A 23 -2.44 2.86 6.22
CA LEU A 23 -2.29 3.55 7.50
C LEU A 23 -2.31 5.08 7.36
N VAL A 24 -1.72 5.61 6.30
CA VAL A 24 -1.55 7.05 6.08
C VAL A 24 -2.89 7.73 5.79
N SER A 25 -3.74 7.16 4.94
CA SER A 25 -5.03 7.77 4.55
C SER A 25 -5.94 8.13 5.74
N PRO A 26 -6.25 7.23 6.69
CA PRO A 26 -7.07 7.60 7.85
C PRO A 26 -6.39 8.63 8.77
N ALA A 27 -5.06 8.58 8.89
CA ALA A 27 -4.32 9.56 9.69
C ALA A 27 -4.39 10.97 9.08
N LEU A 28 -4.30 11.07 7.74
CA LEU A 28 -4.45 12.30 6.98
C LEU A 28 -5.85 12.91 7.13
N THR A 29 -6.89 12.09 7.20
CA THR A 29 -8.28 12.57 7.43
C THR A 29 -8.46 13.14 8.84
N VAL A 30 -7.86 12.51 9.86
CA VAL A 30 -8.09 12.88 11.27
C VAL A 30 -7.22 14.06 11.70
N ALA A 31 -5.95 14.06 11.32
CA ALA A 31 -4.98 15.05 11.80
C ALA A 31 -3.95 15.41 10.72
N PRO A 32 -4.39 16.03 9.60
CA PRO A 32 -3.54 16.29 8.42
C PRO A 32 -2.29 17.11 8.75
N GLU A 33 -2.41 18.03 9.72
CA GLU A 33 -1.34 18.94 10.12
C GLU A 33 -0.51 18.46 11.30
N SER A 34 -0.68 17.21 11.73
CA SER A 34 0.12 16.64 12.83
C SER A 34 1.57 16.38 12.38
N ARG A 35 2.50 16.44 13.34
CA ARG A 35 3.91 16.11 13.07
C ARG A 35 4.06 14.64 12.67
N GLU A 36 3.24 13.79 13.25
CA GLU A 36 3.17 12.36 13.03
C GLU A 36 2.76 12.06 11.59
N VAL A 37 1.69 12.68 11.07
CA VAL A 37 1.27 12.52 9.66
C VAL A 37 2.35 12.99 8.69
N ARG A 38 3.01 14.13 8.98
CA ARG A 38 4.16 14.58 8.19
C ARG A 38 5.30 13.54 8.16
N ALA A 39 5.63 12.95 9.30
CA ALA A 39 6.64 11.89 9.37
C ALA A 39 6.23 10.63 8.60
N MET A 40 4.95 10.24 8.68
CA MET A 40 4.42 9.11 7.91
C MET A 40 4.51 9.36 6.39
N LEU A 41 4.22 10.59 5.93
CA LEU A 41 4.36 10.98 4.53
C LEU A 41 5.81 10.96 4.04
N VAL A 42 6.76 11.36 4.90
CA VAL A 42 8.20 11.23 4.59
C VAL A 42 8.59 9.76 4.43
N GLY A 43 8.22 8.90 5.37
CA GLY A 43 8.50 7.46 5.28
C GLY A 43 7.81 6.79 4.09
N LEU A 44 6.62 7.27 3.70
CA LEU A 44 5.92 6.81 2.50
C LEU A 44 6.68 7.23 1.22
N ALA A 45 7.23 8.45 1.18
CA ALA A 45 8.03 8.92 0.05
C ALA A 45 9.34 8.11 -0.11
N GLU A 46 9.99 7.76 0.99
CA GLU A 46 11.19 6.91 0.97
C GLU A 46 10.90 5.51 0.41
N THR A 47 9.81 4.87 0.86
CA THR A 47 9.38 3.59 0.29
C THR A 47 8.98 3.72 -1.17
N THR A 48 8.31 4.81 -1.55
CA THR A 48 7.95 5.06 -2.96
C THR A 48 9.19 5.17 -3.83
N ASN A 49 10.23 5.89 -3.39
CA ASN A 49 11.49 6.00 -4.12
C ASN A 49 12.17 4.63 -4.33
N ARG A 50 12.12 3.76 -3.32
CA ARG A 50 12.62 2.38 -3.45
C ARG A 50 11.78 1.53 -4.39
N ALA A 51 10.46 1.71 -4.38
CA ALA A 51 9.52 0.98 -5.24
C ALA A 51 9.44 1.53 -6.67
N ALA A 52 9.92 2.76 -6.93
CA ALA A 52 9.67 3.48 -8.18
C ALA A 52 10.11 2.72 -9.44
N PRO A 53 11.30 2.07 -9.51
CA PRO A 53 11.69 1.32 -10.71
C PRO A 53 10.73 0.17 -11.03
N LEU A 54 10.24 -0.51 -9.99
CA LEU A 54 9.29 -1.60 -10.14
C LEU A 54 7.90 -1.08 -10.51
N LEU A 55 7.40 -0.05 -9.81
CA LEU A 55 6.11 0.56 -10.13
C LEU A 55 6.07 1.11 -11.57
N ALA A 56 7.15 1.71 -12.03
CA ALA A 56 7.26 2.21 -13.40
C ALA A 56 7.08 1.11 -14.44
N SER A 57 7.47 -0.14 -14.14
CA SER A 57 7.32 -1.26 -15.06
C SER A 57 5.98 -1.98 -14.92
N VAL A 58 5.47 -2.18 -13.70
CA VAL A 58 4.29 -3.03 -13.47
C VAL A 58 2.98 -2.29 -13.24
N GLU A 59 3.00 -1.06 -12.71
CA GLU A 59 1.80 -0.25 -12.50
C GLU A 59 2.14 1.26 -12.48
N PRO A 60 2.46 1.86 -13.65
CA PRO A 60 2.89 3.26 -13.73
C PRO A 60 1.82 4.25 -13.26
N GLY A 61 0.54 3.87 -13.33
CA GLY A 61 -0.55 4.66 -12.81
C GLY A 61 -0.52 4.82 -11.28
N ALA A 62 0.00 3.84 -10.54
CA ALA A 62 0.20 3.96 -9.10
C ALA A 62 1.36 4.89 -8.78
N LEU A 63 2.45 4.83 -9.55
CA LEU A 63 3.59 5.75 -9.39
C LEU A 63 3.16 7.21 -9.62
N ALA A 64 2.45 7.49 -10.71
CA ALA A 64 1.98 8.84 -11.03
C ALA A 64 1.05 9.41 -9.93
N ALA A 65 0.16 8.59 -9.38
CA ALA A 65 -0.71 8.99 -8.28
C ALA A 65 0.10 9.33 -7.00
N LEU A 66 1.11 8.52 -6.65
CA LEU A 66 1.99 8.81 -5.50
C LEU A 66 2.76 10.12 -5.70
N GLU A 67 3.31 10.35 -6.89
CA GLU A 67 4.00 11.60 -7.23
C GLU A 67 3.08 12.82 -7.15
N GLN A 68 1.82 12.68 -7.60
CA GLN A 68 0.80 13.72 -7.48
C GLN A 68 0.41 13.96 -6.01
N ALA A 69 0.24 12.91 -5.22
CA ALA A 69 -0.02 12.99 -3.78
C ALA A 69 1.07 13.79 -3.05
N PHE A 70 2.36 13.50 -3.32
CA PHE A 70 3.45 14.24 -2.68
C PHE A 70 3.54 15.70 -3.13
N ARG A 71 3.14 16.01 -4.37
CA ARG A 71 2.99 17.40 -4.82
C ARG A 71 1.88 18.12 -4.05
N HIS A 72 0.73 17.49 -3.85
CA HIS A 72 -0.35 18.04 -3.03
C HIS A 72 0.04 18.21 -1.57
N ALA A 73 0.75 17.24 -0.98
CA ALA A 73 1.19 17.30 0.40
C ALA A 73 2.13 18.50 0.64
N ARG A 74 3.09 18.74 -0.28
CA ARG A 74 3.97 19.92 -0.23
C ARG A 74 3.22 21.24 -0.40
N ALA A 75 2.08 21.21 -1.09
CA ALA A 75 1.23 22.38 -1.30
C ALA A 75 0.21 22.61 -0.16
N GLY A 76 0.22 21.80 0.91
CA GLY A 76 -0.74 21.93 2.01
C GLY A 76 -2.17 21.57 1.60
N ARG A 77 -2.33 20.59 0.71
CA ARG A 77 -3.62 20.16 0.15
C ARG A 77 -3.98 18.74 0.62
N PRO A 78 -4.45 18.57 1.87
CA PRO A 78 -4.62 17.25 2.48
C PRO A 78 -5.71 16.41 1.81
N ASP A 79 -6.79 17.02 1.32
CA ASP A 79 -7.89 16.30 0.66
C ASP A 79 -7.46 15.72 -0.69
N GLU A 80 -6.75 16.51 -1.49
CA GLU A 80 -6.17 16.05 -2.76
C GLU A 80 -5.05 15.04 -2.53
N THR A 81 -4.22 15.26 -1.49
CA THR A 81 -3.22 14.26 -1.07
C THR A 81 -3.91 12.93 -0.78
N ASN A 82 -4.95 12.93 0.05
CA ASN A 82 -5.64 11.70 0.45
C ASN A 82 -6.32 11.02 -0.75
N SER A 83 -6.94 11.80 -1.64
CA SER A 83 -7.57 11.30 -2.85
C SER A 83 -6.59 10.53 -3.74
N GLU A 84 -5.41 11.11 -3.98
CA GLU A 84 -4.36 10.45 -4.77
C GLU A 84 -3.77 9.21 -4.07
N LEU A 85 -3.57 9.26 -2.74
CA LEU A 85 -3.12 8.10 -1.97
C LEU A 85 -4.11 6.93 -2.01
N ILE A 86 -5.42 7.22 -1.93
CA ILE A 86 -6.48 6.21 -2.08
C ILE A 86 -6.46 5.62 -3.50
N GLY A 87 -6.26 6.46 -4.52
CA GLY A 87 -6.11 6.00 -5.91
C GLY A 87 -4.92 5.05 -6.08
N ALA A 88 -3.75 5.41 -5.56
CA ALA A 88 -2.55 4.56 -5.56
C ALA A 88 -2.80 3.24 -4.82
N TYR A 89 -3.44 3.29 -3.64
CA TYR A 89 -3.78 2.11 -2.85
C TYR A 89 -4.70 1.15 -3.61
N GLY A 90 -5.72 1.67 -4.30
CA GLY A 90 -6.64 0.88 -5.11
C GLY A 90 -5.93 0.10 -6.22
N ARG A 91 -5.04 0.78 -6.96
CA ARG A 91 -4.23 0.18 -8.03
C ARG A 91 -3.30 -0.91 -7.51
N LEU A 92 -2.56 -0.63 -6.43
CA LEU A 92 -1.70 -1.61 -5.77
C LEU A 92 -2.49 -2.81 -5.25
N SER A 93 -3.68 -2.59 -4.70
CA SER A 93 -4.55 -3.68 -4.24
C SER A 93 -4.98 -4.61 -5.37
N VAL A 94 -5.14 -4.10 -6.60
CA VAL A 94 -5.46 -4.92 -7.77
C VAL A 94 -4.21 -5.67 -8.25
N LEU A 95 -3.07 -5.00 -8.34
CA LEU A 95 -1.79 -5.58 -8.72
C LEU A 95 -1.41 -6.76 -7.81
N LEU A 96 -1.38 -6.55 -6.49
CA LEU A 96 -0.99 -7.57 -5.51
C LEU A 96 -1.99 -8.73 -5.43
N ARG A 97 -3.26 -8.51 -5.75
CA ARG A 97 -4.26 -9.60 -5.86
C ARG A 97 -4.05 -10.49 -7.08
N ARG A 98 -3.47 -9.98 -8.16
CA ARG A 98 -3.15 -10.77 -9.36
C ARG A 98 -1.89 -11.62 -9.13
N ASP A 99 -0.97 -11.09 -8.36
CA ASP A 99 0.28 -11.77 -7.98
C ASP A 99 0.07 -12.88 -6.95
N ALA A 100 -0.90 -12.71 -6.04
CA ALA A 100 -1.35 -13.77 -5.13
C ALA A 100 -2.54 -14.53 -5.75
N PRO A 101 -2.34 -15.57 -6.61
CA PRO A 101 -3.43 -16.48 -6.88
C PRO A 101 -3.91 -16.98 -5.54
N ARG A 102 -5.20 -16.75 -5.27
CA ARG A 102 -5.91 -17.15 -4.03
C ARG A 102 -5.29 -18.44 -3.53
N ARG A 103 -4.77 -18.43 -2.29
CA ARG A 103 -4.48 -19.65 -1.54
C ARG A 103 -5.62 -20.65 -1.81
N GLU A 104 -5.36 -21.66 -2.63
CA GLU A 104 -6.33 -22.71 -2.97
C GLU A 104 -6.73 -23.53 -1.72
N ALA A 105 -6.09 -23.27 -0.57
CA ALA A 105 -6.43 -23.83 0.72
C ALA A 105 -7.80 -23.41 1.29
N ALA A 106 -8.41 -22.30 0.83
CA ALA A 106 -9.72 -21.85 1.35
C ALA A 106 -10.93 -22.55 0.69
N ALA A 107 -10.73 -23.38 -0.34
CA ALA A 107 -11.81 -24.16 -0.95
C ALA A 107 -12.21 -25.41 -0.15
N ASN A 108 -11.45 -25.75 0.91
CA ASN A 108 -11.66 -26.94 1.73
C ASN A 108 -12.09 -26.65 3.18
N GLU A 109 -12.45 -25.41 3.53
CA GLU A 109 -13.05 -25.15 4.85
C GLU A 109 -14.53 -25.57 4.83
N PRO A 110 -14.93 -26.65 5.54
CA PRO A 110 -16.34 -26.98 5.68
C PRO A 110 -17.00 -25.82 6.42
N THR A 111 -17.99 -25.20 5.79
CA THR A 111 -18.79 -24.14 6.40
C THR A 111 -19.47 -24.70 7.65
N VAL A 112 -18.94 -24.37 8.83
CA VAL A 112 -19.57 -24.71 10.11
C VAL A 112 -20.85 -23.88 10.20
N ARG A 113 -21.97 -24.51 9.84
CA ARG A 113 -23.30 -23.97 10.09
C ARG A 113 -23.55 -24.07 11.59
N TRP A 114 -23.50 -22.95 12.29
CA TRP A 114 -23.92 -22.88 13.69
C TRP A 114 -25.41 -23.25 13.77
N ILE A 115 -25.70 -24.42 14.33
CA ILE A 115 -27.05 -24.80 14.72
C ILE A 115 -27.28 -24.16 16.08
N VAL A 116 -28.26 -23.25 16.15
CA VAL A 116 -28.77 -22.72 17.42
C VAL A 116 -29.78 -23.74 17.94
N PRO A 117 -29.58 -24.34 19.13
CA PRO A 117 -30.57 -25.22 19.73
C PRO A 117 -31.75 -24.39 20.29
N ASP A 118 -32.97 -24.90 20.10
CA ASP A 118 -34.22 -24.39 20.70
C ASP A 118 -34.24 -24.52 22.23
#